data_AF-A0A2T1CR14-F1
#
_entry.id   AF-A0A2T1CR14-F1
#
_cell.length_a   1.000
_cell.length_b   1.000
_cell.length_c   1.000
_cell.angle_alpha   90.00
_cell.angle_beta   90.00
_cell.angle_gamma   90.00
#
_symmetry.space_group_name_H-M   'P 1'
#
loop_
_entity.id
_entity.type
_entity.pdbx_description
1 polymer ?
#
loop_
_entity_poly.entity_id
_entity_poly.type
_entity_poly.pdbx_seq_one_letter_code
_entity_poly.pdbx_strand_id
1 'polypeptide(L)'
;MPRKKTKSTKSQSTNRPRKTVSFLEKSQVGISLTPQAVKNLSEIVESTGLSKSEVVESLVTGNLAIASQIAAKTISIESDNNDDPENIATKIQVLDTNAASDNQPQIEKSSESEQGKSPALLELKEKIKEHKANYQALKKYAEEQEALVKKLIAQIESQKGQESNEDRQNIEQLEAQFNQELNQLKQQLAEREAGQKTTAESLITSEAKIRELEQQLSTQQDSDSAIQTQLAEKESALTQLQQQLDDKQGQIDSLNSDRDQAQTQLAEKESALTQLQNQLAEKQGEIDNLSQIQTQLAEKESALAQLQQQLDDKQGQIDSLNSDREQAQTQLAEKESALTQLQNQLTEKQGEIDNLSQIQTQLAEKESALAQLQQQLDDKQGQIDSLNSDREQVQSQLSKASDSSQNLQIQLTDAQQQLGTFGEQIQQQQGELDRLRADHQNSQKQLNDKQGQIVDLEQQMNQQKVQINEQNRVNQDLQHKVIQQEQQVTELSQQIAATEQAINQTKEQLKQEIAQKEQQVASLRQETTKRSELEIQISDRIKLIEQLNQQLEEQEKNNGLLDLKGNEQQGLIESLRSQLAEQSSLTEKISTSSTYKTWAIILLGILLTLASVISAQSYLS
;
A
#
# COMPACT_ATOMS: atom_id res chain seq x y z
N MET A 1 57.22 -4.30 46.90
CA MET A 1 58.27 -3.38 47.42
C MET A 1 57.84 -2.88 48.82
N PRO A 2 58.73 -2.36 49.69
CA PRO A 2 60.12 -2.79 49.93
C PRO A 2 60.56 -2.77 51.43
N ARG A 3 61.45 -3.71 51.83
CA ARG A 3 62.28 -3.68 53.08
C ARG A 3 61.47 -3.77 54.41
N LYS A 4 61.90 -4.43 55.49
CA LYS A 4 63.22 -4.67 56.16
C LYS A 4 63.20 -6.12 56.74
N LYS A 5 64.01 -6.68 57.66
CA LYS A 5 65.26 -6.38 58.45
C LYS A 5 65.74 -7.76 58.99
N THR A 6 67.02 -8.14 58.90
CA THR A 6 67.55 -9.36 59.58
C THR A 6 68.98 -9.17 60.13
N LYS A 7 69.25 -9.76 61.32
CA LYS A 7 70.54 -10.18 61.91
C LYS A 7 70.17 -11.25 62.96
N SER A 8 70.73 -12.47 63.03
CA SER A 8 72.13 -12.96 62.92
C SER A 8 72.92 -12.89 64.25
N THR A 9 73.75 -13.90 64.51
CA THR A 9 74.11 -14.44 65.84
C THR A 9 75.61 -14.31 66.19
N LYS A 10 75.97 -14.82 67.39
CA LYS A 10 77.18 -15.62 67.72
C LYS A 10 78.45 -14.91 68.26
N SER A 11 78.79 -15.23 69.52
CA SER A 11 80.14 -15.39 70.12
C SER A 11 80.00 -15.60 71.66
N GLN A 12 80.97 -16.08 72.44
CA GLN A 12 81.90 -17.21 72.29
C GLN A 12 82.35 -17.68 73.69
N SER A 13 82.85 -18.92 73.82
CA SER A 13 83.46 -19.43 75.06
C SER A 13 84.99 -19.53 74.92
N THR A 14 85.73 -19.14 75.97
CA THR A 14 87.19 -19.28 76.13
C THR A 14 87.54 -19.60 77.59
N ASN A 15 88.78 -20.04 77.88
CA ASN A 15 89.08 -20.90 79.04
C ASN A 15 90.52 -20.72 79.59
N ARG A 16 90.74 -21.09 80.88
CA ARG A 16 92.03 -21.27 81.62
C ARG A 16 92.85 -20.00 81.97
N PRO A 17 93.87 -20.07 82.90
CA PRO A 17 94.28 -21.15 83.82
C PRO A 17 94.47 -20.73 85.33
N ARG A 18 94.82 -21.69 86.20
CA ARG A 18 95.34 -21.48 87.58
C ARG A 18 96.87 -21.23 87.61
N LYS A 19 97.39 -20.73 88.75
CA LYS A 19 98.83 -20.73 89.15
C LYS A 19 99.01 -21.36 90.55
N THR A 20 100.26 -21.56 90.98
CA THR A 20 100.68 -22.52 92.04
C THR A 20 101.31 -21.92 93.30
N VAL A 21 101.36 -22.78 94.33
CA VAL A 21 101.82 -22.65 95.73
C VAL A 21 103.16 -21.92 95.98
N SER A 22 103.30 -21.41 97.21
CA SER A 22 104.59 -21.33 97.94
C SER A 22 104.36 -21.72 99.41
N PHE A 23 105.36 -22.34 100.06
CA PHE A 23 105.28 -22.93 101.41
C PHE A 23 106.42 -22.37 102.26
N LEU A 24 106.10 -21.74 103.41
CA LEU A 24 107.05 -21.27 104.42
C LEU A 24 106.27 -20.84 105.67
N GLU A 25 106.12 -21.73 106.64
CA GLU A 25 105.52 -21.39 107.94
C GLU A 25 106.52 -20.60 108.80
N LYS A 26 106.08 -19.44 109.30
CA LYS A 26 106.75 -18.74 110.41
C LYS A 26 105.90 -18.93 111.66
N SER A 27 106.43 -19.62 112.67
CA SER A 27 105.76 -19.79 113.96
C SER A 27 105.74 -18.46 114.73
N GLN A 28 104.62 -17.74 114.63
CA GLN A 28 104.46 -16.42 115.24
C GLN A 28 104.06 -16.57 116.72
N VAL A 29 105.04 -16.58 117.63
CA VAL A 29 104.82 -16.65 119.07
C VAL A 29 104.35 -15.29 119.61
N GLY A 30 103.09 -15.21 120.06
CA GLY A 30 102.54 -14.02 120.70
C GLY A 30 102.76 -14.04 122.22
N ILE A 31 103.51 -13.06 122.75
CA ILE A 31 103.70 -12.88 124.20
C ILE A 31 102.83 -11.72 124.68
N SER A 32 101.89 -12.02 125.60
CA SER A 32 101.07 -11.00 126.26
C SER A 32 101.78 -10.43 127.49
N LEU A 33 102.11 -9.14 127.46
CA LEU A 33 102.77 -8.45 128.56
C LEU A 33 101.79 -7.51 129.28
N THR A 34 101.91 -7.40 130.61
CA THR A 34 101.15 -6.42 131.39
C THR A 34 101.61 -4.98 131.07
N PRO A 35 100.78 -3.94 131.29
CA PRO A 35 101.18 -2.55 131.03
C PRO A 35 102.47 -2.14 131.74
N GLN A 36 102.71 -2.63 132.95
CA GLN A 36 103.96 -2.40 133.68
C GLN A 36 105.15 -3.13 133.04
N ALA A 37 104.98 -4.37 132.57
CA ALA A 37 106.03 -5.07 131.84
C ALA A 37 106.37 -4.39 130.51
N VAL A 38 105.38 -3.84 129.79
CA VAL A 38 105.60 -3.04 128.56
C VAL A 38 106.35 -1.73 128.86
N LYS A 39 106.10 -1.10 130.01
CA LYS A 39 106.85 0.08 130.48
C LYS A 39 108.31 -0.29 130.76
N ASN A 40 108.54 -1.32 131.58
CA ASN A 40 109.89 -1.81 131.90
C ASN A 40 110.67 -2.23 130.64
N LEU A 41 110.02 -2.92 129.68
CA LEU A 41 110.63 -3.29 128.40
C LEU A 41 111.03 -2.06 127.56
N SER A 42 110.27 -0.96 127.65
CA SER A 42 110.59 0.29 126.96
C SER A 42 111.81 0.98 127.60
N GLU A 43 111.93 0.95 128.92
CA GLU A 43 113.09 1.47 129.67
C GLU A 43 114.37 0.64 129.40
N ILE A 44 114.24 -0.68 129.24
CA ILE A 44 115.36 -1.55 128.81
C ILE A 44 115.81 -1.22 127.38
N VAL A 45 114.87 -0.97 126.45
CA VAL A 45 115.20 -0.52 125.08
C VAL A 45 115.92 0.82 125.08
N GLU A 46 115.46 1.78 125.87
CA GLU A 46 116.04 3.13 125.96
C GLU A 46 117.44 3.13 126.58
N SER A 47 117.74 2.18 127.48
CA SER A 47 119.07 2.00 128.11
C SER A 47 120.04 1.10 127.34
N THR A 48 119.56 0.22 126.44
CA THR A 48 120.40 -0.67 125.62
C THR A 48 120.61 -0.19 124.19
N GLY A 49 119.71 0.66 123.67
CA GLY A 49 119.72 1.13 122.28
C GLY A 49 119.26 0.10 121.24
N LEU A 50 118.85 -1.10 121.66
CA LEU A 50 118.33 -2.17 120.82
C LEU A 50 116.84 -1.97 120.50
N SER A 51 116.31 -2.54 119.41
CA SER A 51 114.87 -2.49 119.14
C SER A 51 114.06 -3.35 120.13
N LYS A 52 112.77 -3.03 120.29
CA LYS A 52 111.83 -3.84 121.12
C LYS A 52 111.78 -5.30 120.69
N SER A 53 111.94 -5.57 119.40
CA SER A 53 112.10 -6.91 118.82
C SER A 53 113.40 -7.57 119.28
N GLU A 54 114.55 -6.93 119.08
CA GLU A 54 115.87 -7.50 119.43
C GLU A 54 116.03 -7.72 120.93
N VAL A 55 115.46 -6.87 121.79
CA VAL A 55 115.45 -7.09 123.25
C VAL A 55 114.64 -8.34 123.61
N VAL A 56 113.44 -8.51 123.05
CA VAL A 56 112.63 -9.73 123.31
C VAL A 56 113.30 -10.97 122.73
N GLU A 57 113.87 -10.89 121.53
CA GLU A 57 114.59 -11.99 120.87
C GLU A 57 115.86 -12.37 121.65
N SER A 58 116.62 -11.40 122.16
CA SER A 58 117.82 -11.64 122.99
C SER A 58 117.47 -12.21 124.36
N LEU A 59 116.32 -11.83 124.94
CA LEU A 59 115.81 -12.43 126.19
C LEU A 59 115.34 -13.88 125.97
N VAL A 60 114.66 -14.16 124.86
CA VAL A 60 114.14 -15.51 124.55
C VAL A 60 115.26 -16.46 124.08
N THR A 61 116.33 -15.95 123.47
CA THR A 61 117.52 -16.73 123.08
C THR A 61 118.58 -16.83 124.18
N GLY A 62 118.42 -16.14 125.31
CA GLY A 62 119.36 -16.16 126.44
C GLY A 62 120.56 -15.21 126.32
N ASN A 63 120.69 -14.46 125.21
CA ASN A 63 121.78 -13.52 124.97
C ASN A 63 121.69 -12.19 125.75
N LEU A 64 120.64 -11.97 126.56
CA LEU A 64 120.49 -10.76 127.39
C LEU A 64 120.06 -11.11 128.83
N ALA A 65 120.83 -10.67 129.82
CA ALA A 65 120.55 -10.89 131.24
C ALA A 65 120.07 -9.60 131.93
N ILE A 66 118.92 -9.65 132.62
CA ILE A 66 118.37 -8.52 133.38
C ILE A 66 118.79 -8.64 134.85
N ALA A 67 119.81 -7.87 135.25
CA ALA A 67 120.24 -7.76 136.65
C ALA A 67 119.54 -6.58 137.35
N SER A 68 118.86 -6.83 138.47
CA SER A 68 118.24 -5.79 139.30
C SER A 68 119.08 -5.51 140.55
N GLN A 69 119.23 -4.23 140.90
CA GLN A 69 120.07 -3.78 142.03
C GLN A 69 119.38 -3.92 143.42
N ILE A 70 118.22 -4.57 143.49
CA ILE A 70 117.42 -4.75 144.72
C ILE A 70 117.12 -6.25 144.91
N ALA A 71 118.19 -7.03 145.10
CA ALA A 71 118.16 -8.49 145.06
C ALA A 71 117.79 -9.17 146.41
N ALA A 72 117.59 -10.49 146.35
CA ALA A 72 117.65 -11.39 147.51
C ALA A 72 118.27 -12.75 147.13
N LYS A 73 117.90 -13.30 145.96
CA LYS A 73 118.62 -14.35 145.25
C LYS A 73 118.56 -14.10 143.74
N THR A 74 119.67 -14.33 143.05
CA THR A 74 119.71 -14.49 141.60
C THR A 74 119.90 -15.97 141.30
N ILE A 75 119.13 -16.52 140.37
CA ILE A 75 119.29 -17.88 139.86
C ILE A 75 119.74 -17.76 138.41
N SER A 76 121.05 -17.81 138.18
CA SER A 76 121.59 -18.00 136.83
C SER A 76 121.46 -19.48 136.47
N ILE A 77 120.84 -19.76 135.32
CA ILE A 77 120.85 -21.08 134.70
C ILE A 77 121.66 -20.93 133.41
N GLU A 78 122.95 -21.28 133.48
CA GLU A 78 123.82 -21.34 132.31
C GLU A 78 123.55 -22.67 131.59
N SER A 79 123.07 -22.58 130.34
CA SER A 79 122.69 -23.73 129.51
C SER A 79 123.90 -24.20 128.69
N ASP A 80 124.89 -24.80 129.36
CA ASP A 80 126.07 -25.33 128.68
C ASP A 80 125.72 -26.60 127.90
N ASN A 81 125.55 -26.46 126.59
CA ASN A 81 125.54 -27.58 125.66
C ASN A 81 126.99 -28.02 125.42
N ASN A 82 127.46 -29.06 126.10
CA ASN A 82 128.59 -29.88 125.67
C ASN A 82 128.41 -31.32 126.16
N ASP A 83 129.04 -32.25 125.44
CA ASP A 83 128.81 -33.69 125.56
C ASP A 83 129.51 -34.38 126.75
N ASP A 84 129.15 -35.66 126.93
CA ASP A 84 129.68 -36.71 127.81
C ASP A 84 129.27 -36.75 129.31
N PRO A 85 129.25 -37.95 129.93
CA PRO A 85 128.52 -38.22 131.19
C PRO A 85 129.39 -38.38 132.45
N GLU A 86 128.71 -38.71 133.56
CA GLU A 86 129.22 -39.20 134.86
C GLU A 86 129.69 -38.19 135.94
N ASN A 87 128.75 -37.92 136.88
CA ASN A 87 128.89 -38.23 138.32
C ASN A 87 129.26 -37.13 139.37
N ILE A 88 128.79 -37.36 140.61
CA ILE A 88 129.13 -36.75 141.94
C ILE A 88 128.75 -35.28 142.27
N ALA A 89 127.57 -35.13 142.88
CA ALA A 89 127.23 -34.51 144.19
C ALA A 89 127.91 -33.21 144.74
N THR A 90 127.17 -32.48 145.60
CA THR A 90 127.62 -31.27 146.32
C THR A 90 127.27 -31.31 147.83
N LYS A 91 128.07 -30.68 148.70
CA LYS A 91 127.94 -30.66 150.18
C LYS A 91 128.55 -29.38 150.78
N ILE A 92 127.94 -28.78 151.84
CA ILE A 92 128.50 -27.69 152.68
C ILE A 92 127.82 -27.63 154.08
N GLN A 93 128.39 -26.89 155.05
CA GLN A 93 128.14 -26.92 156.52
C GLN A 93 128.61 -25.57 157.17
N VAL A 94 128.22 -25.19 158.43
CA VAL A 94 128.97 -24.28 159.40
C VAL A 94 128.21 -24.05 160.77
N LEU A 95 128.82 -23.35 161.77
CA LEU A 95 128.49 -23.28 163.23
C LEU A 95 128.37 -21.85 163.88
N ASP A 96 128.00 -21.78 165.17
CA ASP A 96 128.30 -20.77 166.26
C ASP A 96 128.22 -21.51 167.66
N THR A 97 128.40 -21.07 168.94
CA THR A 97 128.59 -19.80 169.73
C THR A 97 129.42 -20.10 171.04
N ASN A 98 129.74 -19.16 171.97
CA ASN A 98 130.60 -19.45 173.18
C ASN A 98 130.49 -18.52 174.45
N ALA A 99 131.25 -18.77 175.56
CA ALA A 99 131.21 -18.05 176.88
C ALA A 99 132.53 -18.07 177.78
N ALA A 100 132.55 -17.36 178.95
CA ALA A 100 133.62 -17.23 180.01
C ALA A 100 133.00 -16.69 181.37
N SER A 101 133.60 -16.31 182.55
CA SER A 101 134.90 -16.19 183.31
C SER A 101 134.55 -15.76 184.79
N ASP A 102 135.31 -15.52 185.89
CA ASP A 102 136.69 -15.64 186.50
C ASP A 102 136.51 -15.58 188.08
N ASN A 103 137.27 -15.15 189.15
CA ASN A 103 138.58 -14.55 189.52
C ASN A 103 138.82 -14.64 191.09
N GLN A 104 140.06 -14.55 191.68
CA GLN A 104 140.27 -14.25 193.16
C GLN A 104 141.70 -13.71 193.59
N PRO A 105 141.88 -12.82 194.64
CA PRO A 105 143.21 -12.27 195.14
C PRO A 105 143.45 -12.00 196.70
N GLN A 106 144.65 -11.48 197.17
CA GLN A 106 145.04 -10.65 198.41
C GLN A 106 146.32 -10.99 199.34
N ILE A 107 146.69 -10.24 200.45
CA ILE A 107 148.10 -9.95 201.01
C ILE A 107 148.35 -9.77 202.61
N GLU A 108 149.55 -10.13 203.23
CA GLU A 108 150.31 -9.72 204.54
C GLU A 108 150.14 -10.39 206.01
N LYS A 109 150.85 -10.26 207.22
CA LYS A 109 151.99 -9.49 207.95
C LYS A 109 152.48 -9.99 209.43
N SER A 110 153.68 -9.54 210.01
CA SER A 110 154.17 -9.34 211.50
C SER A 110 154.67 -10.49 212.51
N SER A 111 155.33 -10.39 213.73
CA SER A 111 156.41 -9.52 214.46
C SER A 111 156.80 -9.81 216.01
N GLU A 112 158.09 -9.67 216.49
CA GLU A 112 158.74 -9.39 217.90
C GLU A 112 158.81 -10.42 219.13
N SER A 113 159.50 -10.38 220.35
CA SER A 113 160.28 -9.44 221.32
C SER A 113 161.29 -10.13 222.40
N GLU A 114 161.72 -9.57 223.61
CA GLU A 114 162.92 -9.99 224.51
C GLU A 114 162.89 -10.05 226.14
N GLN A 115 163.71 -10.96 226.79
CA GLN A 115 164.41 -11.12 228.17
C GLN A 115 163.78 -11.24 229.65
N GLY A 116 164.53 -11.79 230.67
CA GLY A 116 164.16 -11.99 232.14
C GLY A 116 165.12 -12.80 233.12
N LYS A 117 164.77 -13.06 234.44
CA LYS A 117 165.25 -14.09 235.48
C LYS A 117 165.11 -13.64 236.99
N SER A 118 165.12 -14.55 238.02
CA SER A 118 164.95 -14.23 239.49
C SER A 118 165.42 -15.33 240.54
N PRO A 119 165.63 -15.08 241.88
CA PRO A 119 166.16 -16.01 242.93
C PRO A 119 165.28 -16.25 244.22
N ALA A 120 165.75 -17.01 245.27
CA ALA A 120 164.98 -17.41 246.50
C ALA A 120 165.80 -17.85 247.80
N LEU A 121 165.09 -18.28 248.89
CA LEU A 121 165.46 -19.16 250.06
C LEU A 121 166.16 -18.69 251.39
N LEU A 122 165.56 -17.75 252.16
CA LEU A 122 165.73 -17.64 253.64
C LEU A 122 164.49 -17.11 254.43
N GLU A 123 163.35 -16.77 253.82
CA GLU A 123 162.24 -17.67 253.46
C GLU A 123 161.57 -18.54 254.57
N LEU A 124 161.82 -18.37 255.89
CA LEU A 124 161.07 -19.18 256.89
C LEU A 124 160.49 -18.49 258.14
N LYS A 125 160.93 -17.28 258.52
CA LYS A 125 160.34 -16.56 259.67
C LYS A 125 159.44 -15.36 259.31
N GLU A 126 159.64 -14.74 258.15
CA GLU A 126 158.76 -13.67 257.64
C GLU A 126 157.45 -14.25 257.05
N LYS A 127 157.56 -15.34 256.27
CA LYS A 127 156.45 -15.98 255.52
C LYS A 127 155.22 -16.31 256.37
N ILE A 128 155.38 -16.62 257.66
CA ILE A 128 154.25 -16.93 258.56
C ILE A 128 153.41 -15.68 258.86
N LYS A 129 154.02 -14.49 258.90
CA LYS A 129 153.32 -13.22 259.07
C LYS A 129 152.66 -12.75 257.77
N GLU A 130 153.34 -12.99 256.65
CA GLU A 130 152.88 -12.67 255.29
C GLU A 130 151.70 -13.54 254.82
N HIS A 131 151.74 -14.86 255.05
CA HIS A 131 150.66 -15.78 254.65
C HIS A 131 149.29 -15.42 255.25
N LYS A 132 149.27 -14.82 256.44
CA LYS A 132 148.02 -14.40 257.09
C LYS A 132 147.37 -13.18 256.39
N ALA A 133 148.17 -12.32 255.75
CA ALA A 133 147.66 -11.28 254.86
C ALA A 133 147.24 -11.87 253.50
N ASN A 134 148.07 -12.74 252.94
CA ASN A 134 147.87 -13.31 251.60
C ASN A 134 146.56 -14.13 251.49
N TYR A 135 146.18 -14.85 252.55
CA TYR A 135 144.90 -15.58 252.59
C TYR A 135 143.66 -14.68 252.52
N GLN A 136 143.70 -13.48 253.10
CA GLN A 136 142.57 -12.54 253.03
C GLN A 136 142.49 -11.82 251.67
N ALA A 137 143.62 -11.56 251.01
CA ALA A 137 143.64 -11.06 249.64
C ALA A 137 143.02 -12.09 248.66
N LEU A 138 143.41 -13.37 248.78
CA LEU A 138 142.95 -14.42 247.87
C LEU A 138 141.44 -14.68 247.97
N LYS A 139 140.84 -14.60 249.17
CA LYS A 139 139.38 -14.75 249.33
C LYS A 139 138.60 -13.67 248.56
N LYS A 140 139.07 -12.43 248.59
CA LYS A 140 138.40 -11.32 247.92
C LYS A 140 138.44 -11.45 246.38
N TYR A 141 139.58 -11.92 245.84
CA TYR A 141 139.73 -12.17 244.41
C TYR A 141 138.78 -13.29 243.90
N ALA A 142 138.49 -14.30 244.72
CA ALA A 142 137.54 -15.35 244.35
C ALA A 142 136.09 -14.84 244.23
N GLU A 143 135.67 -13.98 245.16
CA GLU A 143 134.33 -13.37 245.16
C GLU A 143 134.12 -12.42 243.96
N GLU A 144 135.19 -11.74 243.51
CA GLU A 144 135.17 -10.87 242.31
C GLU A 144 135.06 -11.67 240.99
N GLN A 145 135.61 -12.89 240.91
CA GLN A 145 135.49 -13.76 239.73
C GLN A 145 134.10 -14.41 239.59
N GLU A 146 133.45 -14.81 240.70
CA GLU A 146 132.10 -15.38 240.65
C GLU A 146 131.06 -14.37 240.11
N ALA A 147 131.24 -13.08 240.43
CA ALA A 147 130.42 -12.00 239.89
C ALA A 147 130.57 -11.84 238.36
N LEU A 148 131.77 -12.06 237.80
CA LEU A 148 132.02 -11.96 236.36
C LEU A 148 131.33 -13.10 235.60
N VAL A 149 131.42 -14.33 236.10
CA VAL A 149 130.79 -15.52 235.47
C VAL A 149 129.27 -15.36 235.40
N LYS A 150 128.62 -14.89 236.48
CA LYS A 150 127.17 -14.60 236.49
C LYS A 150 126.76 -13.58 235.43
N LYS A 151 127.62 -12.59 235.14
CA LYS A 151 127.35 -11.57 234.11
C LYS A 151 127.47 -12.13 232.69
N LEU A 152 128.39 -13.06 232.44
CA LEU A 152 128.53 -13.72 231.13
C LEU A 152 127.33 -14.62 230.80
N ILE A 153 126.82 -15.39 231.76
CA ILE A 153 125.67 -16.28 231.56
C ILE A 153 124.44 -15.49 231.11
N ALA A 154 124.12 -14.39 231.82
CA ALA A 154 122.99 -13.52 231.47
C ALA A 154 123.11 -12.89 230.06
N GLN A 155 124.33 -12.67 229.58
CA GLN A 155 124.57 -12.11 228.24
C GLN A 155 124.34 -13.16 227.13
N ILE A 156 124.69 -14.43 227.36
CA ILE A 156 124.47 -15.53 226.41
C ILE A 156 122.97 -15.84 226.27
N GLU A 157 122.24 -15.90 227.38
CA GLU A 157 120.79 -16.14 227.37
C GLU A 157 120.01 -15.00 226.70
N SER A 158 120.49 -13.75 226.81
CA SER A 158 119.91 -12.60 226.12
C SER A 158 120.07 -12.64 224.60
N GLN A 159 121.13 -13.25 224.06
CA GLN A 159 121.37 -13.27 222.61
C GLN A 159 120.59 -14.40 221.91
N LYS A 160 120.50 -15.58 222.53
CA LYS A 160 119.88 -16.77 221.91
C LYS A 160 118.35 -16.66 221.75
N GLY A 161 117.72 -15.66 222.35
CA GLY A 161 116.26 -15.48 222.33
C GLY A 161 115.70 -14.72 221.11
N GLN A 162 116.51 -14.01 220.32
CA GLN A 162 116.00 -13.10 219.27
C GLN A 162 116.14 -13.65 217.84
N GLU A 163 117.29 -14.23 217.46
CA GLU A 163 117.56 -14.65 216.07
C GLU A 163 116.63 -15.77 215.57
N SER A 164 116.12 -16.64 216.44
CA SER A 164 115.45 -17.90 216.05
C SER A 164 114.04 -17.77 215.46
N ASN A 165 113.50 -16.56 215.27
CA ASN A 165 112.08 -16.37 214.92
C ASN A 165 111.82 -15.59 213.61
N GLU A 166 112.67 -14.61 213.24
CA GLU A 166 112.48 -13.80 212.03
C GLU A 166 112.79 -14.61 210.75
N ASP A 167 113.92 -15.33 210.70
CA ASP A 167 114.31 -16.15 209.54
C ASP A 167 113.23 -17.15 209.13
N ARG A 168 112.54 -17.72 210.11
CA ARG A 168 111.46 -18.69 209.86
C ARG A 168 110.24 -18.05 209.18
N GLN A 169 109.90 -16.81 209.56
CA GLN A 169 108.80 -16.07 208.93
C GLN A 169 109.18 -15.62 207.50
N ASN A 170 110.44 -15.24 207.29
CA ASN A 170 110.93 -14.86 205.96
C ASN A 170 110.86 -16.02 204.95
N ILE A 171 111.22 -17.24 205.36
CA ILE A 171 111.13 -18.43 204.49
C ILE A 171 109.66 -18.75 204.15
N GLU A 172 108.78 -18.78 205.15
CA GLU A 172 107.34 -19.07 204.96
C GLU A 172 106.65 -18.04 204.05
N GLN A 173 107.08 -16.77 204.12
CA GLN A 173 106.61 -15.71 203.24
C GLN A 173 107.15 -15.82 201.80
N LEU A 174 108.40 -16.28 201.62
CA LEU A 174 109.00 -16.50 200.30
C LEU A 174 108.42 -17.74 199.60
N GLU A 175 108.15 -18.82 200.33
CA GLU A 175 107.44 -19.99 199.80
C GLU A 175 106.01 -19.64 199.37
N ALA A 176 105.32 -18.75 200.10
CA ALA A 176 104.01 -18.25 199.69
C ALA A 176 104.09 -17.44 198.38
N GLN A 177 105.10 -16.58 198.22
CA GLN A 177 105.33 -15.82 196.99
C GLN A 177 105.63 -16.73 195.78
N PHE A 178 106.54 -17.69 195.92
CA PHE A 178 106.85 -18.64 194.85
C PHE A 178 105.64 -19.51 194.46
N ASN A 179 104.83 -19.94 195.42
CA ASN A 179 103.58 -20.65 195.12
C ASN A 179 102.54 -19.76 194.44
N GLN A 180 102.50 -18.46 194.76
CA GLN A 180 101.63 -17.50 194.05
C GLN A 180 102.07 -17.33 192.59
N GLU A 181 103.35 -17.06 192.32
CA GLU A 181 103.88 -16.93 190.96
C GLU A 181 103.72 -18.22 190.16
N LEU A 182 104.02 -19.38 190.75
CA LEU A 182 103.91 -20.68 190.08
C LEU A 182 102.46 -21.04 189.73
N ASN A 183 101.48 -20.59 190.53
CA ASN A 183 100.06 -20.70 190.19
C ASN A 183 99.63 -19.71 189.10
N GLN A 184 100.14 -18.46 189.13
CA GLN A 184 99.92 -17.50 188.04
C GLN A 184 100.49 -18.00 186.70
N LEU A 185 101.69 -18.58 186.70
CA LEU A 185 102.34 -19.10 185.50
C LEU A 185 101.59 -20.32 184.94
N LYS A 186 101.09 -21.22 185.82
CA LYS A 186 100.19 -22.31 185.43
C LYS A 186 98.89 -21.80 184.80
N GLN A 187 98.29 -20.75 185.38
CA GLN A 187 97.08 -20.14 184.84
C GLN A 187 97.35 -19.53 183.44
N GLN A 188 98.41 -18.75 183.28
CA GLN A 188 98.80 -18.19 181.97
C GLN A 188 99.09 -19.27 180.92
N LEU A 189 99.69 -20.38 181.33
CA LEU A 189 99.96 -21.50 180.42
C LEU A 189 98.66 -22.20 180.00
N ALA A 190 97.73 -22.46 180.93
CA ALA A 190 96.42 -23.01 180.61
C ALA A 190 95.56 -22.07 179.75
N GLU A 191 95.60 -20.76 180.00
CA GLU A 191 94.97 -19.73 179.16
C GLU A 191 95.57 -19.69 177.75
N ARG A 192 96.89 -19.86 177.63
CA ARG A 192 97.60 -19.93 176.34
C ARG A 192 97.30 -21.22 175.58
N GLU A 193 97.22 -22.36 176.26
CA GLU A 193 96.80 -23.65 175.67
C GLU A 193 95.34 -23.58 175.19
N ALA A 194 94.44 -22.97 175.96
CA ALA A 194 93.06 -22.71 175.53
C ALA A 194 93.00 -21.75 174.32
N GLY A 195 93.86 -20.72 174.29
CA GLY A 195 94.04 -19.83 173.13
C GLY A 195 94.58 -20.55 171.89
N GLN A 196 95.56 -21.44 172.04
CA GLN A 196 96.05 -22.27 170.94
C GLN A 196 95.00 -23.27 170.45
N LYS A 197 94.23 -23.87 171.34
CA LYS A 197 93.12 -24.77 170.98
C LYS A 197 92.02 -24.04 170.19
N THR A 198 91.58 -22.88 170.66
CA THR A 198 90.55 -22.07 169.97
C THR A 198 91.03 -21.49 168.64
N THR A 199 92.29 -21.07 168.53
CA THR A 199 92.85 -20.63 167.24
C THR A 199 93.04 -21.79 166.26
N ALA A 200 93.42 -23.00 166.72
CA ALA A 200 93.46 -24.19 165.88
C ALA A 200 92.05 -24.62 165.40
N GLU A 201 91.06 -24.61 166.29
CA GLU A 201 89.64 -24.86 165.95
C GLU A 201 89.12 -23.83 164.93
N SER A 202 89.49 -22.55 165.10
CA SER A 202 89.19 -21.48 164.13
C SER A 202 89.90 -21.69 162.79
N LEU A 203 91.16 -22.15 162.79
CA LEU A 203 91.92 -22.40 161.57
C LEU A 203 91.30 -23.56 160.78
N ILE A 204 91.00 -24.68 161.44
CA ILE A 204 90.29 -25.84 160.84
C ILE A 204 88.94 -25.41 160.27
N THR A 205 88.20 -24.54 160.98
CA THR A 205 86.93 -23.98 160.49
C THR A 205 87.14 -23.11 159.25
N SER A 206 88.21 -22.31 159.20
CA SER A 206 88.54 -21.49 158.04
C SER A 206 89.01 -22.32 156.83
N GLU A 207 89.80 -23.38 157.03
CA GLU A 207 90.19 -24.33 155.98
C GLU A 207 88.98 -25.06 155.41
N ALA A 208 88.04 -25.50 156.27
CA ALA A 208 86.80 -26.11 155.84
C ALA A 208 85.97 -25.13 154.99
N LYS A 209 85.88 -23.85 155.40
CA LYS A 209 85.19 -22.81 154.62
C LYS A 209 85.88 -22.47 153.30
N ILE A 210 87.22 -22.49 153.26
CA ILE A 210 87.99 -22.33 152.02
C ILE A 210 87.68 -23.49 151.06
N ARG A 211 87.76 -24.75 151.51
CA ARG A 211 87.41 -25.93 150.68
C ARG A 211 85.98 -25.90 150.17
N GLU A 212 85.03 -25.42 150.99
CA GLU A 212 83.63 -25.22 150.57
C GLU A 212 83.50 -24.14 149.48
N LEU A 213 84.24 -23.03 149.60
CA LEU A 213 84.26 -21.95 148.61
C LEU A 213 84.99 -22.35 147.31
N GLU A 214 86.07 -23.13 147.41
CA GLU A 214 86.77 -23.72 146.25
C GLU A 214 85.85 -24.68 145.49
N GLN A 215 85.11 -25.53 146.22
CA GLN A 215 84.10 -26.41 145.62
C GLN A 215 82.97 -25.61 144.96
N GLN A 216 82.45 -24.57 145.62
CA GLN A 216 81.42 -23.68 145.06
C GLN A 216 81.92 -22.98 143.79
N LEU A 217 83.15 -22.46 143.80
CA LEU A 217 83.77 -21.82 142.64
C LEU A 217 83.92 -22.81 141.47
N SER A 218 84.39 -24.04 141.71
CA SER A 218 84.45 -25.08 140.68
C SER A 218 83.07 -25.36 140.09
N THR A 219 82.05 -25.57 140.93
CA THR A 219 80.68 -25.83 140.44
C THR A 219 80.08 -24.63 139.69
N GLN A 220 80.47 -23.39 140.03
CA GLN A 220 80.08 -22.21 139.27
C GLN A 220 80.81 -22.14 137.93
N GLN A 221 82.09 -22.47 137.86
CA GLN A 221 82.85 -22.53 136.60
C GLN A 221 82.31 -23.62 135.66
N ASP A 222 81.97 -24.79 136.19
CA ASP A 222 81.30 -25.86 135.44
C ASP A 222 79.92 -25.41 134.93
N SER A 223 79.14 -24.72 135.78
CA SER A 223 77.84 -24.15 135.41
C SER A 223 77.97 -23.06 134.33
N ASP A 224 78.92 -22.14 134.46
CA ASP A 224 79.16 -21.05 133.50
C ASP A 224 79.62 -21.61 132.15
N SER A 225 80.47 -22.64 132.15
CA SER A 225 80.89 -23.39 130.95
C SER A 225 79.70 -24.09 130.26
N ALA A 226 78.82 -24.72 131.05
CA ALA A 226 77.60 -25.33 130.54
C ALA A 226 76.61 -24.29 129.97
N ILE A 227 76.48 -23.12 130.61
CA ILE A 227 75.65 -22.01 130.14
C ILE A 227 76.22 -21.40 128.85
N GLN A 228 77.54 -21.20 128.75
CA GLN A 228 78.19 -20.73 127.52
C GLN A 228 77.99 -21.71 126.36
N THR A 229 78.10 -23.02 126.63
CA THR A 229 77.83 -24.06 125.64
C THR A 229 76.38 -24.00 125.16
N GLN A 230 75.41 -23.95 126.09
CA GLN A 230 73.99 -23.81 125.75
C GLN A 230 73.68 -22.50 125.00
N LEU A 231 74.34 -21.39 125.34
CA LEU A 231 74.18 -20.12 124.65
C LEU A 231 74.64 -20.23 123.19
N ALA A 232 75.83 -20.79 122.95
CA ALA A 232 76.34 -21.02 121.60
C ALA A 232 75.45 -21.98 120.79
N GLU A 233 74.87 -23.01 121.41
CA GLU A 233 73.86 -23.87 120.80
C GLU A 233 72.58 -23.08 120.43
N LYS A 234 72.11 -22.17 121.29
CA LYS A 234 70.93 -21.33 120.99
C LYS A 234 71.21 -20.28 119.91
N GLU A 235 72.38 -19.66 119.91
CA GLU A 235 72.80 -18.71 118.86
C GLU A 235 72.92 -19.40 117.49
N SER A 236 73.49 -20.61 117.46
CA SER A 236 73.55 -21.46 116.27
C SER A 236 72.15 -21.86 115.79
N ALA A 237 71.26 -22.30 116.69
CA ALA A 237 69.88 -22.64 116.36
C ALA A 237 69.06 -21.43 115.88
N LEU A 238 69.26 -20.24 116.47
CA LEU A 238 68.61 -19.00 116.05
C LEU A 238 69.11 -18.59 114.66
N THR A 239 70.41 -18.69 114.38
CA THR A 239 70.99 -18.45 113.05
C THR A 239 70.41 -19.40 111.99
N GLN A 240 70.24 -20.69 112.33
CA GLN A 240 69.61 -21.66 111.44
C GLN A 240 68.11 -21.36 111.21
N LEU A 241 67.38 -20.94 112.24
CA LEU A 241 65.97 -20.53 112.13
C LEU A 241 65.80 -19.25 111.30
N GLN A 242 66.73 -18.29 111.41
CA GLN A 242 66.72 -17.09 110.57
C GLN A 242 66.94 -17.44 109.11
N GLN A 243 67.95 -18.27 108.79
CA GLN A 243 68.16 -18.74 107.42
C GLN A 243 66.94 -19.50 106.87
N GLN A 244 66.30 -20.35 107.69
CA GLN A 244 65.06 -21.04 107.28
C GLN A 244 63.89 -20.07 107.05
N LEU A 245 63.81 -18.97 107.82
CA LEU A 245 62.79 -17.94 107.63
C LEU A 245 63.04 -17.13 106.35
N ASP A 246 64.28 -16.76 106.07
CA ASP A 246 64.69 -16.05 104.85
C ASP A 246 64.48 -16.93 103.60
N ASP A 247 64.86 -18.21 103.66
CA ASP A 247 64.59 -19.22 102.63
C ASP A 247 63.08 -19.39 102.38
N LYS A 248 62.26 -19.31 103.44
CA LYS A 248 60.79 -19.41 103.34
C LYS A 248 60.16 -18.15 102.80
N GLN A 249 60.69 -16.97 103.12
CA GLN A 249 60.25 -15.72 102.51
C GLN A 249 60.54 -15.71 101.00
N GLY A 250 61.75 -16.12 100.58
CA GLY A 250 62.07 -16.28 99.16
C GLY A 250 61.17 -17.29 98.42
N GLN A 251 60.76 -18.38 99.09
CA GLN A 251 59.77 -19.32 98.54
C GLN A 251 58.38 -18.70 98.42
N ILE A 252 57.94 -17.90 99.39
CA ILE A 252 56.66 -17.16 99.34
C ILE A 252 56.67 -16.14 98.20
N ASP A 253 57.76 -15.40 98.03
CA ASP A 253 57.87 -14.37 96.99
C ASP A 253 57.91 -14.98 95.58
N SER A 254 58.59 -16.12 95.40
CA SER A 254 58.51 -16.90 94.15
C SER A 254 57.08 -17.38 93.88
N LEU A 255 56.39 -17.96 94.87
CA LEU A 255 55.02 -18.47 94.72
C LEU A 255 53.99 -17.34 94.49
N ASN A 256 54.24 -16.13 94.98
CA ASN A 256 53.47 -14.94 94.64
C ASN A 256 53.70 -14.57 93.15
N SER A 257 54.95 -14.49 92.70
CA SER A 257 55.27 -14.22 91.29
C SER A 257 54.67 -15.26 90.33
N ASP A 258 54.73 -16.55 90.68
CA ASP A 258 54.15 -17.64 89.90
C ASP A 258 52.61 -17.54 89.85
N ARG A 259 51.97 -17.17 90.97
CA ARG A 259 50.51 -16.91 91.04
C ARG A 259 50.12 -15.75 90.13
N ASP A 260 50.81 -14.63 90.22
CA ASP A 260 50.46 -13.41 89.49
C ASP A 260 50.68 -13.59 87.98
N GLN A 261 51.71 -14.35 87.59
CA GLN A 261 51.89 -14.81 86.21
C GLN A 261 50.75 -15.75 85.76
N ALA A 262 50.35 -16.72 86.60
CA ALA A 262 49.26 -17.63 86.28
C ALA A 262 47.89 -16.93 86.17
N GLN A 263 47.62 -15.92 87.01
CA GLN A 263 46.43 -15.06 86.91
C GLN A 263 46.43 -14.24 85.62
N THR A 264 47.58 -13.67 85.25
CA THR A 264 47.74 -12.93 83.98
C THR A 264 47.46 -13.85 82.79
N GLN A 265 48.05 -15.05 82.77
CA GLN A 265 47.81 -16.05 81.73
C GLN A 265 46.34 -16.52 81.69
N LEU A 266 45.69 -16.68 82.85
CA LEU A 266 44.27 -17.03 82.90
C LEU A 266 43.40 -15.95 82.25
N ALA A 267 43.60 -14.68 82.59
CA ALA A 267 42.86 -13.56 82.00
C ALA A 267 43.11 -13.44 80.48
N GLU A 268 44.33 -13.69 80.00
CA GLU A 268 44.62 -13.80 78.55
C GLU A 268 43.84 -14.94 77.89
N LYS A 269 43.73 -16.11 78.53
CA LYS A 269 42.96 -17.25 78.01
C LYS A 269 41.46 -17.01 78.04
N GLU A 270 40.93 -16.38 79.08
CA GLU A 270 39.51 -16.00 79.17
C GLU A 270 39.16 -14.99 78.07
N SER A 271 39.97 -13.95 77.88
CA SER A 271 39.80 -12.99 76.78
C SER A 271 39.86 -13.66 75.39
N ALA A 272 40.83 -14.56 75.17
CA ALA A 272 40.94 -15.29 73.91
C ALA A 272 39.77 -16.26 73.67
N LEU A 273 39.25 -16.89 74.74
CA LEU A 273 38.08 -17.76 74.69
C LEU A 273 36.81 -16.97 74.37
N THR A 274 36.62 -15.78 74.95
CA THR A 274 35.51 -14.87 74.60
C THR A 274 35.60 -14.42 73.14
N GLN A 275 36.80 -14.09 72.64
CA GLN A 275 36.99 -13.76 71.22
C GLN A 275 36.64 -14.93 70.28
N LEU A 276 37.04 -16.15 70.63
CA LEU A 276 36.70 -17.36 69.86
C LEU A 276 35.20 -17.68 69.92
N GLN A 277 34.53 -17.45 71.06
CA GLN A 277 33.07 -17.59 71.17
C GLN A 277 32.33 -16.60 70.28
N ASN A 278 32.76 -15.33 70.24
CA ASN A 278 32.18 -14.32 69.37
C ASN A 278 32.40 -14.67 67.88
N GLN A 279 33.61 -15.09 67.49
CA GLN A 279 33.89 -15.54 66.12
C GLN A 279 33.07 -16.78 65.74
N LEU A 280 32.82 -17.71 66.67
CA LEU A 280 31.98 -18.88 66.42
C LEU A 280 30.51 -18.48 66.24
N ALA A 281 30.00 -17.50 67.00
CA ALA A 281 28.66 -16.95 66.82
C ALA A 281 28.52 -16.19 65.48
N GLU A 282 29.52 -15.41 65.07
CA GLU A 282 29.59 -14.77 63.75
C GLU A 282 29.57 -15.83 62.63
N LYS A 283 30.35 -16.91 62.76
CA LYS A 283 30.35 -18.00 61.77
C LYS A 283 29.07 -18.83 61.75
N GLN A 284 28.36 -18.97 62.87
CA GLN A 284 27.02 -19.55 62.85
C GLN A 284 26.03 -18.66 62.08
N GLY A 285 26.08 -17.33 62.30
CA GLY A 285 25.27 -16.37 61.53
C GLY A 285 25.58 -16.38 60.03
N GLU A 286 26.85 -16.55 59.63
CA GLU A 286 27.22 -16.76 58.23
C GLU A 286 26.63 -18.06 57.65
N ILE A 287 26.64 -19.16 58.41
CA ILE A 287 26.07 -20.45 58.01
C ILE A 287 24.55 -20.37 57.86
N ASP A 288 23.87 -19.74 58.81
CA ASP A 288 22.40 -19.58 58.80
C ASP A 288 21.97 -18.72 57.59
N ASN A 289 22.70 -17.65 57.29
CA ASN A 289 22.49 -16.83 56.10
C ASN A 289 22.78 -17.59 54.79
N LEU A 290 23.83 -18.41 54.74
CA LEU A 290 24.10 -19.28 53.59
C LEU A 290 22.97 -20.30 53.36
N SER A 291 22.36 -20.83 54.42
CA SER A 291 21.21 -21.74 54.34
C SER A 291 19.96 -21.03 53.78
N GLN A 292 19.71 -19.78 54.18
CA GLN A 292 18.65 -18.95 53.60
C GLN A 292 18.89 -18.67 52.11
N ILE A 293 20.13 -18.35 51.71
CA ILE A 293 20.51 -18.13 50.31
C ILE A 293 20.34 -19.42 49.48
N GLN A 294 20.67 -20.59 50.02
CA GLN A 294 20.43 -21.88 49.35
C GLN A 294 18.93 -22.16 49.16
N THR A 295 18.10 -21.82 50.16
CA THR A 295 16.64 -21.96 50.06
C THR A 295 16.09 -21.05 48.96
N GLN A 296 16.49 -19.77 48.95
CA GLN A 296 16.11 -18.81 47.90
C GLN A 296 16.59 -19.25 46.51
N LEU A 297 17.78 -19.85 46.40
CA LEU A 297 18.29 -20.37 45.13
C LEU A 297 17.38 -21.51 44.61
N ALA A 298 17.03 -22.48 45.46
CA ALA A 298 16.14 -23.58 45.08
C ALA A 298 14.73 -23.08 44.69
N GLU A 299 14.20 -22.05 45.36
CA GLU A 299 12.96 -21.39 44.95
C GLU A 299 13.07 -20.75 43.55
N LYS A 300 14.20 -20.10 43.24
CA LYS A 300 14.45 -19.50 41.92
C LYS A 300 14.65 -20.54 40.83
N GLU A 301 15.34 -21.65 41.12
CA GLU A 301 15.50 -22.78 40.19
C GLU A 301 14.15 -23.44 39.89
N SER A 302 13.30 -23.63 40.90
CA SER A 302 11.94 -24.14 40.72
C SER A 302 11.07 -23.20 39.88
N ALA A 303 11.13 -21.89 40.13
CA ALA A 303 10.43 -20.89 39.32
C ALA A 303 10.95 -20.84 37.87
N LEU A 304 12.25 -21.03 37.64
CA LEU A 304 12.84 -21.14 36.30
C LEU A 304 12.33 -22.36 35.54
N ALA A 305 12.25 -23.53 36.20
CA ALA A 305 11.70 -24.74 35.61
C ALA A 305 10.21 -24.58 35.24
N GLN A 306 9.43 -23.91 36.08
CA GLN A 306 8.02 -23.59 35.77
C GLN A 306 7.89 -22.63 34.58
N LEU A 307 8.75 -21.61 34.49
CA LEU A 307 8.77 -20.68 33.35
C LEU A 307 9.21 -21.37 32.05
N GLN A 308 10.15 -22.32 32.10
CA GLN A 308 10.54 -23.10 30.93
C GLN A 308 9.37 -23.97 30.43
N GLN A 309 8.68 -24.70 31.32
CA GLN A 309 7.50 -25.48 30.93
C GLN A 309 6.40 -24.59 30.31
N GLN A 310 6.15 -23.40 30.87
CA GLN A 310 5.20 -22.45 30.28
C GLN A 310 5.62 -21.94 28.90
N LEU A 311 6.92 -21.82 28.63
CA LEU A 311 7.47 -21.44 27.33
C LEU A 311 7.30 -22.58 26.31
N ASP A 312 7.60 -23.81 26.71
CA ASP A 312 7.44 -25.02 25.88
C ASP A 312 5.95 -25.26 25.55
N ASP A 313 5.06 -25.14 26.54
CA ASP A 313 3.59 -25.18 26.36
C ASP A 313 3.10 -24.10 25.38
N LYS A 314 3.72 -22.91 25.41
CA LYS A 314 3.39 -21.80 24.50
C LYS A 314 3.93 -22.01 23.10
N GLN A 315 5.10 -22.63 22.94
CA GLN A 315 5.62 -23.02 21.63
C GLN A 315 4.68 -24.05 20.97
N GLY A 316 4.25 -25.08 21.70
CA GLY A 316 3.27 -26.04 21.19
C GLY A 316 1.93 -25.41 20.76
N GLN A 317 1.47 -24.38 21.47
CA GLN A 317 0.28 -23.59 21.07
C GLN A 317 0.52 -22.79 19.78
N ILE A 318 1.71 -22.21 19.60
CA ILE A 318 2.10 -21.50 18.37
C ILE A 318 2.17 -22.48 17.19
N ASP A 319 2.73 -23.66 17.37
CA ASP A 319 2.88 -24.66 16.32
C ASP A 319 1.51 -25.22 15.87
N SER A 320 0.59 -25.45 16.81
CA SER A 320 -0.81 -25.79 16.50
C SER A 320 -1.49 -24.69 15.69
N LEU A 321 -1.39 -23.42 16.13
CA LEU A 321 -2.02 -22.29 15.44
C LEU A 321 -1.42 -22.06 14.04
N ASN A 322 -0.14 -22.37 13.82
CA ASN A 322 0.47 -22.34 12.49
C ASN A 322 -0.10 -23.43 11.58
N SER A 323 -0.31 -24.65 12.10
CA SER A 323 -0.94 -25.76 11.37
C SER A 323 -2.40 -25.44 11.00
N ASP A 324 -3.18 -24.91 11.95
CA ASP A 324 -4.56 -24.45 11.71
C ASP A 324 -4.61 -23.35 10.63
N ARG A 325 -3.64 -22.43 10.65
CA ARG A 325 -3.51 -21.37 9.63
C ARG A 325 -3.18 -21.93 8.24
N GLU A 326 -2.28 -22.89 8.14
CA GLU A 326 -1.91 -23.54 6.87
C GLU A 326 -3.08 -24.36 6.28
N GLN A 327 -3.84 -25.05 7.14
CA GLN A 327 -5.08 -25.72 6.74
C GLN A 327 -6.12 -24.71 6.24
N ALA A 328 -6.31 -23.58 6.94
CA ALA A 328 -7.23 -22.52 6.52
C ALA A 328 -6.81 -21.84 5.21
N GLN A 329 -5.50 -21.62 5.00
CA GLN A 329 -4.97 -21.09 3.74
C GLN A 329 -5.20 -22.08 2.57
N THR A 330 -5.06 -23.39 2.82
CA THR A 330 -5.35 -24.43 1.82
C THR A 330 -6.83 -24.44 1.45
N GLN A 331 -7.73 -24.44 2.45
CA GLN A 331 -9.17 -24.38 2.22
C GLN A 331 -9.60 -23.09 1.49
N LEU A 332 -8.96 -21.95 1.75
CA LEU A 332 -9.24 -20.71 1.03
C LEU A 332 -8.88 -20.84 -0.46
N ALA A 333 -7.71 -21.37 -0.80
CA ALA A 333 -7.29 -21.60 -2.18
C ALA A 333 -8.22 -22.59 -2.92
N GLU A 334 -8.69 -23.64 -2.25
CA GLU A 334 -9.72 -24.54 -2.79
C GLU A 334 -11.04 -23.80 -3.10
N LYS A 335 -11.48 -22.88 -2.23
CA LYS A 335 -12.69 -22.07 -2.45
C LYS A 335 -12.51 -21.05 -3.56
N GLU A 336 -11.36 -20.40 -3.67
CA GLU A 336 -11.04 -19.46 -4.77
C GLU A 336 -11.02 -20.18 -6.13
N SER A 337 -10.44 -21.39 -6.18
CA SER A 337 -10.46 -22.25 -7.36
C SER A 337 -11.89 -22.67 -7.75
N ALA A 338 -12.70 -23.11 -6.79
CA ALA A 338 -14.10 -23.47 -7.04
C ALA A 338 -14.96 -22.26 -7.47
N LEU A 339 -14.71 -21.07 -6.90
CA LEU A 339 -15.40 -19.83 -7.29
C LEU A 339 -15.02 -19.42 -8.72
N THR A 340 -13.74 -19.57 -9.10
CA THR A 340 -13.27 -19.34 -10.47
C THR A 340 -13.92 -20.31 -11.47
N GLN A 341 -14.06 -21.59 -11.11
CA GLN A 341 -14.80 -22.57 -11.93
C GLN A 341 -16.28 -22.19 -12.10
N LEU A 342 -16.95 -21.74 -11.04
CA LEU A 342 -18.33 -21.27 -11.10
C LEU A 342 -18.49 -20.00 -11.95
N GLN A 343 -17.53 -19.07 -11.92
CA GLN A 343 -17.53 -17.90 -12.79
C GLN A 343 -17.35 -18.26 -14.27
N ASN A 344 -16.50 -19.25 -14.58
CA ASN A 344 -16.35 -19.76 -15.94
C ASN A 344 -17.66 -20.43 -16.42
N GLN A 345 -18.27 -21.29 -15.61
CA GLN A 345 -19.57 -21.92 -15.92
C GLN A 345 -20.70 -20.88 -16.09
N LEU A 346 -20.73 -19.82 -15.27
CA LEU A 346 -21.68 -18.72 -15.43
C LEU A 346 -21.47 -17.99 -16.77
N THR A 347 -20.21 -17.81 -17.19
CA THR A 347 -19.85 -17.17 -18.46
C THR A 347 -20.25 -18.03 -19.66
N GLU A 348 -20.01 -19.35 -19.61
CA GLU A 348 -20.51 -20.30 -20.62
C GLU A 348 -22.04 -20.26 -20.70
N LYS A 349 -22.74 -20.26 -19.57
CA LYS A 349 -24.21 -20.19 -19.53
C LYS A 349 -24.76 -18.86 -20.02
N GLN A 350 -24.06 -17.74 -19.83
CA GLN A 350 -24.44 -16.48 -20.48
C GLN A 350 -24.29 -16.58 -22.01
N GLY A 351 -23.19 -17.18 -22.51
CA GLY A 351 -23.01 -17.43 -23.95
C GLY A 351 -24.09 -18.35 -24.55
N GLU A 352 -24.56 -19.36 -23.81
CA GLU A 352 -25.71 -20.18 -24.20
C GLU A 352 -27.01 -19.36 -24.28
N ILE A 353 -27.26 -18.46 -23.33
CA ILE A 353 -28.43 -17.57 -23.31
C ILE A 353 -28.39 -16.58 -24.48
N ASP A 354 -27.23 -15.98 -24.76
CA ASP A 354 -27.04 -15.03 -25.85
C ASP A 354 -27.27 -15.71 -27.22
N ASN A 355 -26.79 -16.95 -27.38
CA ASN A 355 -27.05 -17.79 -28.55
C ASN A 355 -28.54 -18.16 -28.68
N LEU A 356 -29.22 -18.53 -27.59
CA LEU A 356 -30.67 -18.78 -27.59
C LEU A 356 -31.46 -17.53 -28.01
N SER A 357 -31.03 -16.34 -27.60
CA SER A 357 -31.62 -15.05 -28.02
C SER A 357 -31.44 -14.78 -29.52
N GLN A 358 -30.27 -15.10 -30.09
CA GLN A 358 -30.07 -15.07 -31.54
C GLN A 358 -30.98 -16.08 -32.28
N ILE A 359 -31.12 -17.30 -31.77
CA ILE A 359 -31.99 -18.33 -32.35
C ILE A 359 -33.47 -17.89 -32.31
N GLN A 360 -33.92 -17.28 -31.21
CA GLN A 360 -35.27 -16.70 -31.13
C GLN A 360 -35.49 -15.56 -32.13
N THR A 361 -34.49 -14.71 -32.34
CA THR A 361 -34.53 -13.63 -33.34
C THR A 361 -34.64 -14.21 -34.75
N GLN A 362 -33.81 -15.20 -35.09
CA GLN A 362 -33.87 -15.90 -36.38
C GLN A 362 -35.20 -16.64 -36.58
N LEU A 363 -35.79 -17.22 -35.52
CA LEU A 363 -37.10 -17.85 -35.59
C LEU A 363 -38.18 -16.84 -35.94
N ALA A 364 -38.22 -15.68 -35.27
CA ALA A 364 -39.17 -14.61 -35.58
C ALA A 364 -39.01 -14.04 -37.01
N GLU A 365 -37.78 -13.95 -37.52
CA GLU A 365 -37.52 -13.62 -38.93
C GLU A 365 -38.09 -14.68 -39.89
N LYS A 366 -37.96 -15.97 -39.56
CA LYS A 366 -38.52 -17.07 -40.37
C LYS A 366 -40.04 -17.15 -40.30
N GLU A 367 -40.64 -16.88 -39.14
CA GLU A 367 -42.10 -16.79 -38.97
C GLU A 367 -42.67 -15.61 -39.76
N SER A 368 -42.01 -14.45 -39.72
CA SER A 368 -42.37 -13.28 -40.54
C SER A 368 -42.25 -13.56 -42.04
N ALA A 369 -41.17 -14.23 -42.47
CA ALA A 369 -40.99 -14.65 -43.86
C ALA A 369 -42.04 -15.70 -44.30
N LEU A 370 -42.44 -16.62 -43.42
CA LEU A 370 -43.54 -17.56 -43.67
C LEU A 370 -44.89 -16.85 -43.81
N ALA A 371 -45.19 -15.86 -42.95
CA ALA A 371 -46.41 -15.06 -43.07
C ALA A 371 -46.44 -14.26 -44.38
N GLN A 372 -45.31 -13.69 -44.82
CA GLN A 372 -45.20 -13.03 -46.12
C GLN A 372 -45.38 -13.99 -47.29
N LEU A 373 -44.82 -15.21 -47.22
CA LEU A 373 -45.02 -16.24 -48.24
C LEU A 373 -46.47 -16.74 -48.28
N GLN A 374 -47.15 -16.86 -47.14
CA GLN A 374 -48.57 -17.20 -47.08
C GLN A 374 -49.42 -16.11 -47.73
N GLN A 375 -49.21 -14.83 -47.39
CA GLN A 375 -49.91 -13.72 -48.05
C GLN A 375 -49.66 -13.70 -49.56
N GLN A 376 -48.42 -13.94 -50.02
CA GLN A 376 -48.13 -14.05 -51.45
C GLN A 376 -48.84 -15.24 -52.11
N LEU A 377 -49.04 -16.35 -51.40
CA LEU A 377 -49.76 -17.52 -51.89
C LEU A 377 -51.28 -17.24 -51.96
N ASP A 378 -51.84 -16.57 -50.96
CA ASP A 378 -53.24 -16.15 -50.92
C ASP A 378 -53.54 -15.09 -52.00
N ASP A 379 -52.66 -14.10 -52.19
CA ASP A 379 -52.69 -13.13 -53.29
C ASP A 379 -52.63 -13.83 -54.67
N LYS A 380 -51.82 -14.89 -54.78
CA LYS A 380 -51.72 -15.69 -56.01
C LYS A 380 -52.94 -16.56 -56.25
N GLN A 381 -53.56 -17.09 -55.20
CA GLN A 381 -54.84 -17.80 -55.31
C GLN A 381 -55.94 -16.84 -55.78
N GLY A 382 -56.04 -15.64 -55.20
CA GLY A 382 -56.99 -14.61 -55.66
C GLY A 382 -56.76 -14.19 -57.12
N GLN A 383 -55.50 -14.12 -57.58
CA GLN A 383 -55.17 -13.90 -58.99
C GLN A 383 -55.60 -15.07 -59.89
N ILE A 384 -55.43 -16.32 -59.44
CA ILE A 384 -55.90 -17.52 -60.15
C ILE A 384 -57.43 -17.54 -60.25
N ASP A 385 -58.14 -17.20 -59.16
CA ASP A 385 -59.60 -17.18 -59.11
C ASP A 385 -60.17 -16.07 -60.02
N SER A 386 -59.55 -14.89 -60.04
CA SER A 386 -59.88 -13.82 -60.99
C SER A 386 -59.65 -14.27 -62.44
N LEU A 387 -58.50 -14.88 -62.75
CA LEU A 387 -58.19 -15.37 -64.10
C LEU A 387 -59.11 -16.52 -64.54
N ASN A 388 -59.60 -17.34 -63.61
CA ASN A 388 -60.62 -18.35 -63.89
C ASN A 388 -61.97 -17.70 -64.21
N SER A 389 -62.37 -16.65 -63.47
CA SER A 389 -63.60 -15.89 -63.77
C SER A 389 -63.51 -15.16 -65.11
N ASP A 390 -62.39 -14.52 -65.42
CA ASP A 390 -62.11 -13.92 -66.74
C ASP A 390 -62.17 -14.96 -67.86
N ARG A 391 -61.58 -16.14 -67.63
CA ARG A 391 -61.63 -17.27 -68.56
C ARG A 391 -63.05 -17.77 -68.79
N GLU A 392 -63.86 -17.92 -67.75
CA GLU A 392 -65.28 -18.31 -67.87
C GLU A 392 -66.09 -17.25 -68.63
N GLN A 393 -65.84 -15.97 -68.38
CA GLN A 393 -66.43 -14.86 -69.13
C GLN A 393 -66.04 -14.90 -70.61
N VAL A 394 -64.75 -15.06 -70.93
CA VAL A 394 -64.25 -15.19 -72.30
C VAL A 394 -64.81 -16.44 -72.98
N GLN A 395 -64.95 -17.56 -72.26
CA GLN A 395 -65.54 -18.79 -72.79
C GLN A 395 -67.05 -18.64 -73.05
N SER A 396 -67.77 -17.87 -72.22
CA SER A 396 -69.17 -17.47 -72.47
C SER A 396 -69.31 -16.55 -73.68
N GLN A 397 -68.40 -15.57 -73.84
CA GLN A 397 -68.35 -14.70 -75.01
C GLN A 397 -68.02 -15.49 -76.29
N LEU A 398 -67.08 -16.45 -76.21
CA LEU A 398 -66.72 -17.34 -77.32
C LEU A 398 -67.88 -18.26 -77.72
N SER A 399 -68.65 -18.78 -76.76
CA SER A 399 -69.89 -19.51 -77.05
C SER A 399 -70.86 -18.62 -77.83
N LYS A 400 -71.20 -17.43 -77.31
CA LYS A 400 -72.12 -16.48 -77.98
C LYS A 400 -71.62 -16.07 -79.38
N ALA A 401 -70.32 -15.91 -79.57
CA ALA A 401 -69.71 -15.65 -80.87
C ALA A 401 -69.80 -16.86 -81.81
N SER A 402 -69.64 -18.08 -81.31
CA SER A 402 -69.88 -19.32 -82.06
C SER A 402 -71.35 -19.48 -82.43
N ASP A 403 -72.28 -19.23 -81.52
CA ASP A 403 -73.73 -19.30 -81.74
C ASP A 403 -74.15 -18.27 -82.81
N SER A 404 -73.62 -17.04 -82.72
CA SER A 404 -73.81 -15.99 -83.73
C SER A 404 -73.15 -16.35 -85.07
N SER A 405 -72.00 -17.03 -85.07
CA SER A 405 -71.32 -17.50 -86.28
C SER A 405 -72.11 -18.61 -86.97
N GLN A 406 -72.66 -19.57 -86.21
CA GLN A 406 -73.59 -20.59 -86.73
C GLN A 406 -74.87 -19.95 -87.28
N ASN A 407 -75.42 -18.94 -86.61
CA ASN A 407 -76.59 -18.21 -87.11
C ASN A 407 -76.29 -17.48 -88.43
N LEU A 408 -75.15 -16.78 -88.52
CA LEU A 408 -74.68 -16.17 -89.77
C LEU A 408 -74.37 -17.19 -90.86
N GLN A 409 -73.88 -18.38 -90.50
CA GLN A 409 -73.63 -19.49 -91.44
C GLN A 409 -74.95 -20.05 -92.00
N ILE A 410 -76.00 -20.16 -91.17
CA ILE A 410 -77.36 -20.53 -91.60
C ILE A 410 -77.92 -19.44 -92.52
N GLN A 411 -77.86 -18.16 -92.13
CA GLN A 411 -78.29 -17.04 -92.98
C GLN A 411 -77.54 -17.00 -94.32
N LEU A 412 -76.24 -17.32 -94.33
CA LEU A 412 -75.44 -17.42 -95.55
C LEU A 412 -75.90 -18.59 -96.42
N THR A 413 -76.23 -19.74 -95.84
CA THR A 413 -76.77 -20.90 -96.58
C THR A 413 -78.18 -20.61 -97.12
N ASP A 414 -79.05 -19.96 -96.35
CA ASP A 414 -80.37 -19.51 -96.83
C ASP A 414 -80.22 -18.50 -97.99
N ALA A 415 -79.30 -17.54 -97.87
CA ALA A 415 -79.00 -16.57 -98.93
C ALA A 415 -78.37 -17.22 -100.18
N GLN A 416 -77.54 -18.26 -100.00
CA GLN A 416 -77.01 -19.08 -101.10
C GLN A 416 -78.12 -19.90 -101.77
N GLN A 417 -79.08 -20.43 -101.01
CA GLN A 417 -80.24 -21.14 -101.56
C GLN A 417 -81.17 -20.18 -102.30
N GLN A 418 -81.39 -18.96 -101.79
CA GLN A 418 -82.12 -17.90 -102.50
C GLN A 418 -81.39 -17.49 -103.80
N LEU A 419 -80.06 -17.34 -103.77
CA LEU A 419 -79.27 -17.13 -104.99
C LEU A 419 -79.39 -18.31 -105.98
N GLY A 420 -79.50 -19.54 -105.47
CA GLY A 420 -79.81 -20.73 -106.27
C GLY A 420 -81.17 -20.61 -106.97
N THR A 421 -82.24 -20.32 -106.22
CA THR A 421 -83.59 -20.19 -106.80
C THR A 421 -83.73 -18.97 -107.71
N PHE A 422 -83.04 -17.85 -107.44
CA PHE A 422 -82.93 -16.74 -108.38
C PHE A 422 -82.14 -17.13 -109.64
N GLY A 423 -81.10 -17.96 -109.51
CA GLY A 423 -80.37 -18.53 -110.65
C GLY A 423 -81.25 -19.42 -111.53
N GLU A 424 -82.07 -20.30 -110.92
CA GLU A 424 -83.06 -21.12 -111.61
C GLU A 424 -84.15 -20.25 -112.28
N GLN A 425 -84.65 -19.21 -111.61
CA GLN A 425 -85.60 -18.26 -112.19
C GLN A 425 -85.00 -17.49 -113.37
N ILE A 426 -83.74 -17.04 -113.28
CA ILE A 426 -83.03 -16.39 -114.38
C ILE A 426 -82.85 -17.39 -115.53
N GLN A 427 -82.50 -18.64 -115.26
CA GLN A 427 -82.36 -19.67 -116.29
C GLN A 427 -83.70 -20.01 -116.96
N GLN A 428 -84.81 -20.02 -116.22
CA GLN A 428 -86.15 -20.17 -116.76
C GLN A 428 -86.54 -18.96 -117.63
N GLN A 429 -86.35 -17.73 -117.15
CA GLN A 429 -86.61 -16.50 -117.91
C GLN A 429 -85.72 -16.40 -119.16
N GLN A 430 -84.49 -16.89 -119.11
CA GLN A 430 -83.59 -17.00 -120.25
C GLN A 430 -84.13 -18.00 -121.29
N GLY A 431 -84.64 -19.16 -120.84
CA GLY A 431 -85.31 -20.13 -121.70
C GLY A 431 -86.62 -19.59 -122.32
N GLU A 432 -87.40 -18.80 -121.58
CA GLU A 432 -88.56 -18.09 -122.11
C GLU A 432 -88.17 -17.01 -123.12
N LEU A 433 -87.09 -16.25 -122.87
CA LEU A 433 -86.53 -15.28 -123.81
C LEU A 433 -86.06 -15.93 -125.12
N ASP A 434 -85.35 -17.06 -125.04
CA ASP A 434 -84.84 -17.76 -126.23
C ASP A 434 -85.97 -18.47 -127.00
N ARG A 435 -87.02 -18.93 -126.31
CA ARG A 435 -88.27 -19.36 -126.95
C ARG A 435 -88.99 -18.21 -127.65
N LEU A 436 -89.12 -17.06 -126.99
CA LEU A 436 -89.78 -15.87 -127.55
C LEU A 436 -88.99 -15.28 -128.73
N ARG A 437 -87.65 -15.38 -128.71
CA ARG A 437 -86.78 -15.11 -129.87
C ARG A 437 -87.05 -16.07 -131.03
N ALA A 438 -87.20 -17.37 -130.77
CA ALA A 438 -87.50 -18.36 -131.80
C ALA A 438 -88.88 -18.10 -132.44
N ASP A 439 -89.91 -17.81 -131.63
CA ASP A 439 -91.25 -17.44 -132.13
C ASP A 439 -91.23 -16.11 -132.89
N HIS A 440 -90.45 -15.12 -132.43
CA HIS A 440 -90.26 -13.85 -133.17
C HIS A 440 -89.54 -14.08 -134.50
N GLN A 441 -88.46 -14.88 -134.56
CA GLN A 441 -87.78 -15.23 -135.81
C GLN A 441 -88.70 -15.98 -136.78
N ASN A 442 -89.55 -16.88 -136.27
CA ASN A 442 -90.53 -17.62 -137.07
C ASN A 442 -91.60 -16.67 -137.63
N SER A 443 -92.10 -15.74 -136.82
CA SER A 443 -93.02 -14.68 -137.26
C SER A 443 -92.36 -13.72 -138.26
N GLN A 444 -91.10 -13.36 -138.07
CA GLN A 444 -90.32 -12.52 -138.98
C GLN A 444 -90.12 -13.22 -140.34
N LYS A 445 -89.89 -14.54 -140.33
CA LYS A 445 -89.85 -15.35 -141.54
C LYS A 445 -91.20 -15.36 -142.26
N GLN A 446 -92.30 -15.63 -141.55
CA GLN A 446 -93.64 -15.57 -142.14
C GLN A 446 -93.97 -14.17 -142.70
N LEU A 447 -93.50 -13.10 -142.05
CA LEU A 447 -93.65 -11.73 -142.53
C LEU A 447 -92.85 -11.51 -143.82
N ASN A 448 -91.61 -12.00 -143.91
CA ASN A 448 -90.83 -11.95 -145.15
C ASN A 448 -91.48 -12.79 -146.28
N ASP A 449 -91.98 -13.99 -145.98
CA ASP A 449 -92.70 -14.84 -146.93
C ASP A 449 -93.99 -14.15 -147.44
N LYS A 450 -94.68 -13.40 -146.57
CA LYS A 450 -95.83 -12.55 -146.93
C LYS A 450 -95.44 -11.31 -147.71
N GLN A 451 -94.30 -10.68 -147.39
CA GLN A 451 -93.76 -9.55 -148.15
C GLN A 451 -93.43 -9.96 -149.59
N GLY A 452 -92.86 -11.16 -149.80
CA GLY A 452 -92.66 -11.73 -151.12
C GLY A 452 -93.97 -11.94 -151.89
N GLN A 453 -95.00 -12.49 -151.23
CA GLN A 453 -96.33 -12.64 -151.83
C GLN A 453 -96.99 -11.29 -152.19
N ILE A 454 -96.71 -10.22 -151.45
CA ILE A 454 -97.16 -8.86 -151.80
C ILE A 454 -96.44 -8.35 -153.05
N VAL A 455 -95.12 -8.52 -153.15
CA VAL A 455 -94.33 -8.07 -154.33
C VAL A 455 -94.78 -8.76 -155.62
N ASP A 456 -95.01 -10.08 -155.59
CA ASP A 456 -95.55 -10.82 -156.75
C ASP A 456 -96.94 -10.30 -157.16
N LEU A 457 -97.81 -10.01 -156.19
CA LEU A 457 -99.15 -9.45 -156.45
C LEU A 457 -99.11 -8.02 -156.96
N GLU A 458 -98.20 -7.17 -156.46
CA GLU A 458 -97.98 -5.81 -156.99
C GLU A 458 -97.43 -5.84 -158.43
N GLN A 459 -96.59 -6.83 -158.76
CA GLN A 459 -96.08 -7.02 -160.12
C GLN A 459 -97.20 -7.48 -161.07
N GLN A 460 -98.07 -8.42 -160.64
CA GLN A 460 -99.26 -8.80 -161.41
C GLN A 460 -100.25 -7.63 -161.59
N MET A 461 -100.52 -6.86 -160.53
CA MET A 461 -101.43 -5.71 -160.58
C MET A 461 -100.93 -4.65 -161.56
N ASN A 462 -99.62 -4.37 -161.58
CA ASN A 462 -99.04 -3.43 -162.54
C ASN A 462 -99.10 -3.94 -163.98
N GLN A 463 -98.93 -5.24 -164.24
CA GLN A 463 -99.12 -5.81 -165.58
C GLN A 463 -100.56 -5.67 -166.08
N GLN A 464 -101.56 -5.94 -165.22
CA GLN A 464 -102.97 -5.72 -165.56
C GLN A 464 -103.30 -4.22 -165.77
N LYS A 465 -102.71 -3.33 -164.96
CA LYS A 465 -102.87 -1.87 -165.08
C LYS A 465 -102.34 -1.33 -166.41
N VAL A 466 -101.25 -1.89 -166.94
CA VAL A 466 -100.75 -1.57 -168.29
C VAL A 466 -101.73 -2.03 -169.37
N GLN A 467 -102.26 -3.26 -169.29
CA GLN A 467 -103.25 -3.76 -170.25
C GLN A 467 -104.53 -2.91 -170.29
N ILE A 468 -105.04 -2.50 -169.12
CA ILE A 468 -106.24 -1.64 -169.01
C ILE A 468 -106.02 -0.26 -169.65
N ASN A 469 -104.83 0.33 -169.47
CA ASN A 469 -104.52 1.64 -170.05
C ASN A 469 -104.45 1.60 -171.59
N GLU A 470 -103.86 0.55 -172.17
CA GLU A 470 -103.79 0.39 -173.63
C GLU A 470 -105.19 0.18 -174.23
N GLN A 471 -106.03 -0.63 -173.57
CA GLN A 471 -107.42 -0.86 -173.98
C GLN A 471 -108.27 0.43 -173.95
N ASN A 472 -108.08 1.27 -172.93
CA ASN A 472 -108.76 2.57 -172.81
C ASN A 472 -108.31 3.56 -173.90
N ARG A 473 -107.03 3.58 -174.25
CA ARG A 473 -106.50 4.42 -175.33
C ARG A 473 -107.16 4.10 -176.68
N VAL A 474 -107.31 2.82 -177.01
CA VAL A 474 -107.99 2.37 -178.25
C VAL A 474 -109.47 2.79 -178.27
N ASN A 475 -110.16 2.74 -177.14
CA ASN A 475 -111.56 3.17 -177.03
C ASN A 475 -111.74 4.69 -177.25
N GLN A 476 -110.83 5.51 -176.71
CA GLN A 476 -110.90 6.97 -176.87
C GLN A 476 -110.69 7.42 -178.32
N ASP A 477 -109.77 6.78 -179.05
CA ASP A 477 -109.51 7.10 -180.47
C ASP A 477 -110.71 6.75 -181.38
N LEU A 478 -111.42 5.66 -181.07
CA LEU A 478 -112.68 5.30 -181.74
C LEU A 478 -113.82 6.28 -181.42
N GLN A 479 -113.98 6.69 -180.16
CA GLN A 479 -115.02 7.66 -179.76
C GLN A 479 -114.82 9.03 -180.42
N HIS A 480 -113.59 9.54 -180.48
CA HIS A 480 -113.29 10.82 -181.14
C HIS A 480 -113.70 10.83 -182.62
N LYS A 481 -113.57 9.69 -183.30
CA LYS A 481 -113.85 9.57 -184.74
C LYS A 481 -115.35 9.56 -185.07
N VAL A 482 -116.19 9.04 -184.17
CA VAL A 482 -117.66 9.08 -184.30
C VAL A 482 -118.18 10.51 -184.14
N ILE A 483 -117.75 11.20 -183.08
CA ILE A 483 -118.15 12.59 -182.79
C ILE A 483 -117.85 13.52 -183.98
N GLN A 484 -116.72 13.31 -184.65
CA GLN A 484 -116.31 14.11 -185.80
C GLN A 484 -117.21 13.93 -187.04
N GLN A 485 -117.88 12.78 -187.18
CA GLN A 485 -118.85 12.53 -188.27
C GLN A 485 -120.25 13.06 -187.93
N GLU A 486 -120.68 12.96 -186.66
CA GLU A 486 -121.98 13.48 -186.21
C GLU A 486 -122.07 15.01 -186.31
N GLN A 487 -120.96 15.72 -186.07
CA GLN A 487 -120.91 17.19 -186.20
C GLN A 487 -121.15 17.66 -187.65
N GLN A 488 -120.55 17.02 -188.67
CA GLN A 488 -120.75 17.41 -190.07
C GLN A 488 -122.20 17.21 -190.56
N VAL A 489 -122.90 16.17 -190.09
CA VAL A 489 -124.32 15.93 -190.41
C VAL A 489 -125.22 17.00 -189.75
N THR A 490 -124.81 17.50 -188.58
CA THR A 490 -125.55 18.52 -187.83
C THR A 490 -125.48 19.89 -188.51
N GLU A 491 -124.29 20.32 -188.97
CA GLU A 491 -124.14 21.61 -189.68
C GLU A 491 -124.93 21.65 -191.00
N LEU A 492 -124.91 20.57 -191.77
CA LEU A 492 -125.68 20.45 -193.02
C LEU A 492 -127.19 20.56 -192.78
N SER A 493 -127.67 20.02 -191.65
CA SER A 493 -129.09 20.08 -191.28
C SER A 493 -129.52 21.50 -190.88
N GLN A 494 -128.67 22.26 -190.18
CA GLN A 494 -129.01 23.62 -189.73
C GLN A 494 -129.04 24.65 -190.87
N GLN A 495 -128.19 24.53 -191.90
CA GLN A 495 -128.20 25.45 -193.05
C GLN A 495 -129.49 25.33 -193.90
N ILE A 496 -130.04 24.11 -194.02
CA ILE A 496 -131.30 23.87 -194.73
C ILE A 496 -132.47 24.55 -194.01
N ALA A 497 -132.60 24.35 -192.69
CA ALA A 497 -133.67 24.95 -191.90
C ALA A 497 -133.65 26.49 -191.93
N ALA A 498 -132.46 27.11 -191.88
CA ALA A 498 -132.33 28.56 -191.86
C ALA A 498 -132.80 29.25 -193.16
N THR A 499 -132.54 28.64 -194.32
CA THR A 499 -132.96 29.21 -195.62
C THR A 499 -134.44 28.99 -195.89
N GLU A 500 -135.01 27.84 -195.49
CA GLU A 500 -136.44 27.57 -195.60
C GLU A 500 -137.29 28.49 -194.72
N GLN A 501 -136.76 28.92 -193.56
CA GLN A 501 -137.40 29.91 -192.71
C GLN A 501 -137.41 31.32 -193.34
N ALA A 502 -136.32 31.74 -194.01
CA ALA A 502 -136.24 33.03 -194.71
C ALA A 502 -137.21 33.13 -195.91
N ILE A 503 -137.38 32.03 -196.65
CA ILE A 503 -138.37 31.93 -197.74
C ILE A 503 -139.79 32.19 -197.23
N ASN A 504 -140.14 31.61 -196.08
CA ASN A 504 -141.48 31.78 -195.50
C ASN A 504 -141.72 33.18 -194.90
N GLN A 505 -140.72 33.81 -194.30
CA GLN A 505 -140.85 35.20 -193.80
C GLN A 505 -141.09 36.20 -194.94
N THR A 506 -140.34 36.09 -196.04
CA THR A 506 -140.49 36.96 -197.22
C THR A 506 -141.89 36.83 -197.86
N LYS A 507 -142.43 35.60 -197.87
CA LYS A 507 -143.75 35.27 -198.42
C LYS A 507 -144.92 35.91 -197.67
N GLU A 508 -144.79 36.06 -196.35
CA GLU A 508 -145.85 36.67 -195.52
C GLU A 508 -145.74 38.21 -195.45
N GLN A 509 -144.54 38.78 -195.65
CA GLN A 509 -144.37 40.24 -195.85
C GLN A 509 -145.13 40.73 -197.10
N LEU A 510 -144.95 40.05 -198.24
CA LEU A 510 -145.69 40.29 -199.49
C LEU A 510 -147.21 40.33 -199.30
N LYS A 511 -147.73 39.53 -198.35
CA LYS A 511 -149.16 39.37 -198.07
C LYS A 511 -149.73 40.53 -197.24
N GLN A 512 -148.94 41.10 -196.33
CA GLN A 512 -149.30 42.33 -195.62
C GLN A 512 -149.24 43.57 -196.51
N GLU A 513 -148.27 43.62 -197.43
CA GLU A 513 -148.14 44.74 -198.39
C GLU A 513 -149.30 44.77 -199.39
N ILE A 514 -149.77 43.60 -199.87
CA ILE A 514 -150.99 43.48 -200.67
C ILE A 514 -152.20 44.03 -199.91
N ALA A 515 -152.41 43.63 -198.64
CA ALA A 515 -153.53 44.13 -197.83
C ALA A 515 -153.50 45.65 -197.60
N GLN A 516 -152.30 46.24 -197.41
CA GLN A 516 -152.13 47.69 -197.33
C GLN A 516 -152.43 48.38 -198.67
N LYS A 517 -152.06 47.77 -199.80
CA LYS A 517 -152.41 48.29 -201.14
C LYS A 517 -153.90 48.20 -201.42
N GLU A 518 -154.59 47.16 -200.97
CA GLU A 518 -156.04 47.04 -201.10
C GLU A 518 -156.78 48.10 -200.25
N GLN A 519 -156.28 48.42 -199.04
CA GLN A 519 -156.77 49.59 -198.29
C GLN A 519 -156.48 50.92 -199.01
N GLN A 520 -155.34 51.09 -199.66
CA GLN A 520 -155.02 52.28 -200.46
C GLN A 520 -155.94 52.41 -201.69
N VAL A 521 -156.34 51.29 -202.30
CA VAL A 521 -157.38 51.25 -203.36
C VAL A 521 -158.77 51.53 -202.79
N ALA A 522 -159.08 51.10 -201.56
CA ALA A 522 -160.33 51.45 -200.89
C ALA A 522 -160.45 52.95 -200.61
N SER A 523 -159.37 53.63 -200.18
CA SER A 523 -159.38 55.10 -200.03
C SER A 523 -159.56 55.82 -201.38
N LEU A 524 -158.95 55.33 -202.46
CA LEU A 524 -159.14 55.89 -203.80
C LEU A 524 -160.54 55.60 -204.39
N ARG A 525 -161.22 54.55 -203.93
CA ARG A 525 -162.65 54.32 -204.20
C ARG A 525 -163.57 55.32 -203.47
N GLN A 526 -163.12 55.86 -202.34
CA GLN A 526 -163.78 56.99 -201.67
C GLN A 526 -163.59 58.31 -202.45
N GLU A 527 -162.42 58.50 -203.07
CA GLU A 527 -162.18 59.59 -204.02
C GLU A 527 -163.09 59.47 -205.26
N THR A 528 -163.34 58.25 -205.75
CA THR A 528 -164.26 58.04 -206.90
C THR A 528 -165.74 58.20 -206.54
N THR A 529 -166.14 58.05 -205.28
CA THR A 529 -167.51 58.40 -204.85
C THR A 529 -167.70 59.93 -204.85
N LYS A 530 -166.73 60.69 -204.29
CA LYS A 530 -166.71 62.15 -204.45
C LYS A 530 -166.63 62.60 -205.92
N ARG A 531 -165.92 61.85 -206.77
CA ARG A 531 -165.87 62.15 -208.21
C ARG A 531 -167.19 61.87 -208.91
N SER A 532 -167.94 60.86 -208.48
CA SER A 532 -169.29 60.57 -208.99
C SER A 532 -170.32 61.64 -208.56
N GLU A 533 -170.19 62.19 -207.35
CA GLU A 533 -170.96 63.39 -206.94
C GLU A 533 -170.60 64.62 -207.82
N LEU A 534 -169.34 64.71 -208.28
CA LEU A 534 -168.89 65.70 -209.26
C LEU A 534 -169.40 65.42 -210.68
N GLU A 535 -169.55 64.16 -211.10
CA GLU A 535 -170.22 63.79 -212.36
C GLU A 535 -171.70 64.19 -212.35
N ILE A 536 -172.38 64.08 -211.19
CA ILE A 536 -173.75 64.61 -211.01
C ILE A 536 -173.76 66.14 -211.16
N GLN A 537 -172.86 66.88 -210.49
CA GLN A 537 -172.78 68.34 -210.63
C GLN A 537 -172.38 68.81 -212.05
N ILE A 538 -171.60 68.02 -212.78
CA ILE A 538 -171.24 68.32 -214.18
C ILE A 538 -172.38 67.93 -215.14
N SER A 539 -173.16 66.89 -214.84
CA SER A 539 -174.38 66.55 -215.59
C SER A 539 -175.42 67.67 -215.52
N ASP A 540 -175.57 68.34 -214.36
CA ASP A 540 -176.42 69.53 -214.27
C ASP A 540 -175.82 70.77 -214.97
N ARG A 541 -174.52 70.79 -215.25
CA ARG A 541 -173.89 71.81 -216.13
C ARG A 541 -174.03 71.52 -217.63
N ILE A 542 -174.20 70.26 -218.05
CA ILE A 542 -174.61 69.96 -219.44
C ILE A 542 -175.91 70.70 -219.75
N LYS A 543 -176.92 70.55 -218.89
CA LYS A 543 -178.25 71.17 -219.08
C LYS A 543 -178.23 72.70 -219.20
N LEU A 544 -177.32 73.39 -218.51
CA LEU A 544 -177.27 74.87 -218.55
C LEU A 544 -176.53 75.42 -219.78
N ILE A 545 -175.52 74.71 -220.30
CA ILE A 545 -174.83 75.12 -221.53
C ILE A 545 -175.68 74.81 -222.77
N GLU A 546 -176.42 73.71 -222.76
CA GLU A 546 -177.47 73.39 -223.74
C GLU A 546 -178.51 74.53 -223.86
N GLN A 547 -178.86 75.17 -222.74
CA GLN A 547 -179.83 76.28 -222.69
C GLN A 547 -179.27 77.65 -223.10
N LEU A 548 -178.02 77.98 -222.73
CA LEU A 548 -177.55 79.37 -222.83
C LEU A 548 -177.20 79.78 -224.26
N ASN A 549 -176.26 79.09 -224.91
CA ASN A 549 -175.81 79.47 -226.25
C ASN A 549 -176.63 78.84 -227.39
N GLN A 550 -177.79 78.25 -227.04
CA GLN A 550 -178.97 78.27 -227.91
C GLN A 550 -179.30 79.71 -228.36
N GLN A 551 -179.08 80.74 -227.52
CA GLN A 551 -179.26 82.13 -227.95
C GLN A 551 -178.22 82.62 -228.96
N LEU A 552 -177.05 81.96 -229.06
CA LEU A 552 -176.05 82.27 -230.09
C LEU A 552 -176.28 81.53 -231.41
N GLU A 553 -177.29 80.66 -231.49
CA GLU A 553 -177.79 80.08 -232.75
C GLU A 553 -178.34 81.16 -233.69
N GLU A 554 -178.87 82.26 -233.13
CA GLU A 554 -179.74 83.17 -233.87
C GLU A 554 -179.03 84.42 -234.42
N GLN A 555 -178.03 84.96 -233.71
CA GLN A 555 -177.61 86.35 -233.91
C GLN A 555 -176.94 86.63 -235.26
N GLU A 556 -175.83 85.96 -235.58
CA GLU A 556 -175.01 86.30 -236.76
C GLU A 556 -174.27 85.05 -237.31
N LYS A 557 -174.74 84.27 -238.30
CA LYS A 557 -175.91 84.32 -239.20
C LYS A 557 -175.94 85.43 -240.27
N ASN A 558 -175.33 86.58 -240.00
CA ASN A 558 -175.47 87.77 -240.84
C ASN A 558 -174.27 87.95 -241.78
N ASN A 559 -173.07 88.06 -241.20
CA ASN A 559 -171.87 88.52 -241.89
C ASN A 559 -170.78 87.44 -241.91
N GLY A 560 -170.66 86.58 -242.93
CA GLY A 560 -171.46 86.56 -244.16
C GLY A 560 -171.15 87.70 -245.13
N LEU A 561 -171.43 87.46 -246.42
CA LEU A 561 -170.95 88.30 -247.53
C LEU A 561 -169.41 88.39 -247.60
N LEU A 562 -168.92 89.00 -248.69
CA LEU A 562 -167.57 89.55 -248.91
C LEU A 562 -166.34 88.73 -248.46
N ASP A 563 -165.47 88.29 -249.36
CA ASP A 563 -165.55 88.19 -250.81
C ASP A 563 -164.41 87.25 -251.25
N LEU A 564 -164.53 86.44 -252.31
CA LEU A 564 -164.11 86.84 -253.66
C LEU A 564 -162.69 87.44 -253.63
N LYS A 565 -161.68 86.61 -253.94
CA LYS A 565 -160.26 86.68 -253.48
C LYS A 565 -160.07 85.98 -252.12
N GLY A 566 -158.84 85.80 -251.63
CA GLY A 566 -157.59 85.64 -252.38
C GLY A 566 -157.22 84.15 -252.39
N ASN A 567 -156.82 83.51 -253.50
CA ASN A 567 -156.65 83.95 -254.90
C ASN A 567 -155.52 84.96 -255.22
N GLU A 568 -154.65 85.24 -254.26
CA GLU A 568 -153.23 85.63 -254.42
C GLU A 568 -152.59 85.26 -253.06
N GLN A 569 -152.08 86.25 -252.31
CA GLN A 569 -152.70 86.66 -251.04
C GLN A 569 -153.11 85.46 -250.16
N GLN A 570 -152.20 84.92 -249.34
CA GLN A 570 -150.99 85.58 -248.82
C GLN A 570 -149.93 84.52 -248.41
N GLY A 571 -148.72 84.42 -248.99
CA GLY A 571 -148.02 85.25 -249.99
C GLY A 571 -147.07 86.25 -249.32
N LEU A 572 -147.66 87.25 -248.66
CA LEU A 572 -147.13 87.75 -247.40
C LEU A 572 -147.67 86.74 -246.36
N ILE A 573 -146.91 86.01 -245.55
CA ILE A 573 -145.75 86.45 -244.78
C ILE A 573 -144.54 85.53 -245.09
N GLU A 574 -144.39 85.20 -246.37
CA GLU A 574 -143.10 84.89 -246.98
C GLU A 574 -142.45 86.18 -247.51
N SER A 575 -143.26 87.08 -248.08
CA SER A 575 -142.89 88.41 -248.61
C SER A 575 -142.03 89.26 -247.67
N LEU A 576 -142.56 89.56 -246.48
CA LEU A 576 -141.76 89.93 -245.33
C LEU A 576 -141.61 88.61 -244.54
N ARG A 577 -140.47 88.29 -243.91
CA ARG A 577 -139.78 89.17 -242.93
C ARG A 577 -140.85 89.64 -241.88
N SER A 578 -140.64 90.46 -240.89
CA SER A 578 -139.52 91.30 -240.52
C SER A 578 -139.55 91.38 -238.99
N GLN A 579 -138.45 91.20 -238.29
CA GLN A 579 -137.07 91.29 -238.77
C GLN A 579 -136.40 89.87 -238.71
N LEU A 580 -135.08 89.59 -238.71
CA LEU A 580 -133.99 90.33 -238.07
C LEU A 580 -134.32 90.58 -236.57
N ALA A 581 -133.46 91.14 -235.74
CA ALA A 581 -132.01 91.32 -235.84
C ALA A 581 -131.41 90.74 -234.53
N GLU A 582 -130.15 90.34 -234.46
CA GLU A 582 -129.00 90.62 -235.33
C GLU A 582 -128.17 89.32 -235.51
N GLN A 583 -127.65 89.03 -236.71
CA GLN A 583 -126.21 89.08 -237.10
C GLN A 583 -125.23 88.23 -236.25
N SER A 584 -124.25 87.47 -236.79
CA SER A 584 -123.85 87.13 -238.19
C SER A 584 -122.60 86.19 -238.17
N SER A 585 -122.23 85.35 -239.16
CA SER A 585 -122.92 84.67 -240.28
C SER A 585 -121.91 83.81 -241.09
N LEU A 586 -122.32 82.67 -241.68
CA LEU A 586 -121.51 81.79 -242.58
C LEU A 586 -120.32 81.08 -241.88
N THR A 587 -119.47 80.19 -242.46
CA THR A 587 -119.29 79.51 -243.79
C THR A 587 -118.51 78.17 -243.51
N GLU A 588 -118.32 77.13 -244.34
CA GLU A 588 -118.78 76.75 -245.70
C GLU A 588 -119.00 75.19 -245.76
N LYS A 589 -118.62 74.46 -246.83
CA LYS A 589 -119.53 73.46 -247.45
C LYS A 589 -118.90 72.51 -248.51
N ILE A 590 -119.76 71.64 -249.11
CA ILE A 590 -119.63 70.85 -250.38
C ILE A 590 -118.98 69.45 -250.23
N SER A 591 -119.43 68.33 -250.84
CA SER A 591 -120.73 67.86 -251.41
C SER A 591 -120.66 66.34 -251.77
N THR A 592 -121.79 65.66 -251.96
CA THR A 592 -121.88 64.27 -252.53
C THR A 592 -122.06 64.25 -254.05
N SER A 593 -121.34 63.39 -254.79
CA SER A 593 -121.74 62.88 -256.12
C SER A 593 -120.81 61.77 -256.65
N SER A 594 -121.39 60.76 -257.32
CA SER A 594 -120.72 59.92 -258.33
C SER A 594 -119.52 59.04 -257.92
N THR A 595 -118.83 58.53 -258.94
CA THR A 595 -117.77 57.51 -258.98
C THR A 595 -116.46 57.82 -258.25
N TYR A 596 -115.77 56.75 -257.81
CA TYR A 596 -114.34 56.61 -257.43
C TYR A 596 -113.87 56.92 -255.97
N LYS A 597 -113.03 55.97 -255.45
CA LYS A 597 -111.82 56.11 -254.59
C LYS A 597 -111.84 56.15 -253.03
N THR A 598 -110.97 55.27 -252.47
CA THR A 598 -110.02 55.39 -251.32
C THR A 598 -110.42 55.49 -249.82
N TRP A 599 -109.89 54.52 -249.04
CA TRP A 599 -109.12 54.62 -247.75
C TRP A 599 -109.81 55.21 -246.48
N ALA A 600 -109.32 55.07 -245.23
CA ALA A 600 -108.09 54.47 -244.66
C ALA A 600 -108.42 53.57 -243.42
N ILE A 601 -107.66 52.56 -242.92
CA ILE A 601 -106.20 52.26 -242.78
C ILE A 601 -105.55 52.91 -241.52
N ILE A 602 -104.72 52.26 -240.67
CA ILE A 602 -104.25 50.84 -240.49
C ILE A 602 -103.34 50.75 -239.21
N LEU A 603 -102.61 49.63 -238.99
CA LEU A 603 -101.47 49.39 -238.05
C LEU A 603 -101.83 49.27 -236.53
N LEU A 604 -101.13 48.47 -235.70
CA LEU A 604 -100.35 47.24 -235.96
C LEU A 604 -100.04 46.46 -234.65
N GLY A 605 -100.25 45.14 -234.68
CA GLY A 605 -99.28 44.15 -234.18
C GLY A 605 -99.05 43.95 -232.67
N ILE A 606 -98.13 43.05 -232.28
CA ILE A 606 -97.35 42.12 -233.14
C ILE A 606 -96.88 40.89 -232.32
N LEU A 607 -96.92 39.69 -232.92
CA LEU A 607 -96.37 38.38 -232.46
C LEU A 607 -96.74 37.91 -231.01
N LEU A 608 -97.22 36.70 -230.72
CA LEU A 608 -97.38 35.44 -231.47
C LEU A 608 -96.08 34.77 -231.96
N THR A 609 -95.77 33.58 -231.42
CA THR A 609 -94.82 32.56 -231.91
C THR A 609 -93.36 32.96 -232.22
N LEU A 610 -92.39 32.32 -231.55
CA LEU A 610 -91.64 31.22 -232.19
C LEU A 610 -90.74 30.42 -231.22
N ALA A 611 -90.21 29.32 -231.75
CA ALA A 611 -89.59 28.17 -231.12
C ALA A 611 -88.28 28.37 -230.30
N SER A 612 -87.96 27.32 -229.53
CA SER A 612 -86.67 26.61 -229.52
C SER A 612 -85.63 26.86 -228.38
N VAL A 613 -85.12 25.72 -227.89
CA VAL A 613 -83.68 25.37 -227.75
C VAL A 613 -82.89 25.61 -226.44
N ILE A 614 -81.99 24.64 -226.20
CA ILE A 614 -80.76 24.62 -225.36
C ILE A 614 -80.87 24.63 -223.81
N SER A 615 -80.59 23.45 -223.26
CA SER A 615 -79.52 23.07 -222.31
C SER A 615 -78.98 24.03 -221.24
N ALA A 616 -78.63 23.38 -220.12
CA ALA A 616 -77.31 23.38 -219.44
C ALA A 616 -77.25 23.96 -218.01
N GLN A 617 -76.33 23.36 -217.21
CA GLN A 617 -75.62 23.97 -216.08
C GLN A 617 -76.47 24.31 -214.81
N SER A 618 -75.90 24.37 -213.59
CA SER A 618 -74.56 23.96 -213.11
C SER A 618 -74.44 23.93 -211.59
N TYR A 619 -73.70 22.93 -211.08
CA TYR A 619 -72.71 22.99 -209.97
C TYR A 619 -73.08 23.41 -208.53
N LEU A 620 -72.23 22.88 -207.62
CA LEU A 620 -71.88 23.33 -206.27
C LEU A 620 -72.98 23.26 -205.17
N SER A 621 -72.64 22.94 -203.92
CA SER A 621 -71.30 22.73 -203.32
C SER A 621 -71.10 21.30 -202.80
#